data_AF-A0A3A5HEU7-F1
#
_entry.id   AF-A0A3A5HEU7-F1
#
_cell.length_a   1.000
_cell.length_b   1.000
_cell.length_c   1.000
_cell.angle_alpha   90.00
_cell.angle_beta   90.00
_cell.angle_gamma   90.00
#
_symmetry.space_group_name_H-M   'P 1'
#
loop_
_entity.id
_entity.type
_entity.pdbx_description
1 polymer ?
#
loop_
_entity_poly.entity_id
_entity_poly.type
_entity_poly.pdbx_seq_one_letter_code
_entity_poly.pdbx_strand_id
1 'polypeptide(L)'
;MYLIRVYSGGIYKFDEFVEFVEDLGGLVLKKDSFHISRGQYYLSEEIRVLTIIPPGEEKEAELMARKLKGSMEKPDMKFKEKKKILSCLAIYDCLGQFPEGMEKTEILKYLKCPCPVQICNESEKNCYLDYLDEVLDGMVEMEFLEMKNTSNTIKYILKKRSK
;
A
#
# COMPACT_ATOMS: atom_id res chain seq x y z
N MET A 1 11.60 -1.74 10.37
CA MET A 1 10.23 -1.24 10.11
C MET A 1 10.17 -0.57 8.75
N TYR A 2 9.14 -0.89 7.97
CA TYR A 2 8.90 -0.28 6.66
C TYR A 2 8.70 1.23 6.73
N LEU A 3 8.99 1.90 5.61
CA LEU A 3 8.94 3.34 5.42
C LEU A 3 7.73 3.69 4.57
N ILE A 4 6.98 4.72 4.96
CA ILE A 4 5.92 5.27 4.11
C ILE A 4 6.47 6.49 3.39
N ARG A 5 6.30 6.55 2.06
CA ARG A 5 6.73 7.65 1.21
C ARG A 5 5.63 8.02 0.24
N VAL A 6 5.62 9.27 -0.21
CA VAL A 6 4.75 9.75 -1.27
C VAL A 6 5.59 9.97 -2.51
N TYR A 7 5.31 9.19 -3.55
CA TYR A 7 5.86 9.45 -4.88
C TYR A 7 5.03 10.53 -5.56
N SER A 8 5.70 11.49 -6.20
CA SER A 8 5.08 12.48 -7.07
C SER A 8 5.84 12.52 -8.40
N GLY A 9 5.17 12.41 -9.54
CA GLY A 9 5.84 12.44 -10.83
C GLY A 9 4.89 12.35 -12.01
N GLY A 10 5.42 12.34 -13.24
CA GLY A 10 4.57 12.18 -14.43
C GLY A 10 3.90 10.81 -14.49
N ILE A 11 2.74 10.73 -15.15
CA ILE A 11 2.08 9.44 -15.45
C ILE A 11 2.92 8.52 -16.33
N TYR A 12 3.74 9.12 -17.19
CA TYR A 12 4.61 8.40 -18.11
C TYR A 12 5.62 7.56 -17.32
N LYS A 13 5.60 6.23 -17.52
CA LYS A 13 6.44 5.23 -16.84
C LYS A 13 6.16 5.04 -15.34
N PHE A 14 5.00 5.47 -14.85
CA PHE A 14 4.64 5.21 -13.46
C PHE A 14 4.56 3.71 -13.14
N ASP A 15 4.12 2.89 -14.09
CA ASP A 15 4.04 1.43 -13.88
C ASP A 15 5.44 0.81 -13.66
N GLU A 16 6.50 1.38 -14.26
CA GLU A 16 7.89 0.98 -13.98
C GLU A 16 8.28 1.23 -12.51
N PHE A 17 7.73 2.29 -11.89
CA PHE A 17 7.92 2.55 -10.46
C PHE A 17 7.11 1.57 -9.60
N VAL A 18 5.90 1.21 -10.03
CA VAL A 18 5.06 0.23 -9.31
C VAL A 18 5.75 -1.13 -9.27
N GLU A 19 6.19 -1.64 -10.42
CA GLU A 19 6.93 -2.91 -10.53
C GLU A 19 8.19 -2.86 -9.66
N PHE A 20 8.96 -1.78 -9.72
CA PHE A 20 10.14 -1.62 -8.89
C PHE A 20 9.83 -1.68 -7.38
N VAL A 21 8.77 -1.01 -6.91
CA VAL A 21 8.40 -1.05 -5.49
C VAL A 21 7.94 -2.45 -5.06
N GLU A 22 7.20 -3.16 -5.92
CA GLU A 22 6.77 -4.53 -5.66
C GLU A 22 7.95 -5.52 -5.64
N ASP A 23 8.93 -5.36 -6.54
CA ASP A 23 10.15 -6.19 -6.60
C ASP A 23 11.00 -6.06 -5.33
N LEU A 24 10.98 -4.89 -4.68
CA LEU A 24 11.61 -4.69 -3.38
C LEU A 24 10.84 -5.37 -2.22
N GLY A 25 9.61 -5.83 -2.46
CA GLY A 25 8.70 -6.31 -1.41
C GLY A 25 7.96 -5.17 -0.70
N GLY A 26 7.77 -4.04 -1.39
CA GLY A 26 6.96 -2.91 -0.96
C GLY A 26 5.52 -2.98 -1.48
N LEU A 27 4.75 -1.92 -1.22
CA LEU A 27 3.37 -1.80 -1.70
C LEU A 27 3.07 -0.37 -2.12
N VAL A 28 2.50 -0.22 -3.31
CA VAL A 28 1.94 1.04 -3.81
C VAL A 28 0.46 1.05 -3.49
N LEU A 29 -0.07 2.03 -2.75
CA LEU A 29 -1.48 2.04 -2.31
C LEU A 29 -2.41 2.75 -3.29
N LYS A 30 -2.50 4.08 -3.24
CA LYS A 30 -3.51 4.82 -4.01
C LYS A 30 -2.88 5.74 -5.04
N LYS A 31 -3.30 5.62 -6.30
CA LYS A 31 -2.95 6.52 -7.40
C LYS A 31 -3.96 7.66 -7.47
N ASP A 32 -3.57 8.84 -7.00
CA ASP A 32 -4.32 10.06 -7.28
C ASP A 32 -3.69 10.74 -8.50
N SER A 33 -4.43 10.84 -9.61
CA SER A 33 -4.01 11.55 -10.82
C SER A 33 -4.48 12.99 -10.78
N PHE A 34 -3.53 13.92 -10.85
CA PHE A 34 -3.78 15.36 -10.87
C PHE A 34 -3.43 15.93 -12.25
N HIS A 35 -4.30 16.79 -12.76
CA HIS A 35 -4.01 17.56 -13.95
C HIS A 35 -3.38 18.89 -13.53
N ILE A 36 -2.12 19.11 -13.87
CA ILE A 36 -1.48 20.41 -13.64
C ILE A 36 -1.48 21.18 -14.97
N SER A 37 -2.25 22.26 -15.01
CA SER A 37 -2.19 23.25 -16.09
C SER A 37 -1.21 24.35 -15.71
N ARG A 38 -0.04 24.39 -16.37
CA ARG A 38 0.92 25.49 -16.23
C ARG A 38 0.77 26.45 -17.41
N GLY A 39 -0.29 27.24 -17.40
CA GLY A 39 -0.53 28.28 -18.43
C GLY A 39 -0.89 27.73 -19.81
N GLN A 40 -0.77 28.58 -20.85
CA GLN A 40 -1.42 28.37 -22.15
C GLN A 40 -0.98 27.12 -22.95
N TYR A 41 0.14 26.44 -22.63
CA TYR A 41 0.63 25.30 -23.41
C TYR A 41 1.45 24.28 -22.61
N TYR A 42 0.93 23.75 -21.49
CA TYR A 42 1.41 22.45 -20.96
C TYR A 42 0.39 21.84 -20.00
N LEU A 43 -0.28 20.78 -20.45
CA LEU A 43 -1.03 19.87 -19.57
C LEU A 43 -0.05 18.74 -19.21
N SER A 44 0.50 18.76 -18.00
CA SER A 44 1.23 17.60 -17.46
C SER A 44 0.34 16.88 -16.46
N GLU A 45 -0.06 15.66 -16.79
CA GLU A 45 -0.66 14.75 -15.82
C GLU A 45 0.43 14.30 -14.83
N GLU A 46 0.28 14.73 -13.58
CA GLU A 46 1.11 14.31 -12.47
C GLU A 46 0.33 13.32 -11.60
N ILE A 47 1.01 12.29 -11.14
CA ILE A 47 0.49 11.33 -10.20
C ILE A 47 1.11 11.58 -8.84
N ARG A 48 0.30 11.47 -7.79
CA ARG A 48 0.77 11.39 -6.41
C ARG A 48 0.30 10.08 -5.79
N VAL A 49 1.24 9.30 -5.26
CA VAL A 49 0.94 7.96 -4.73
C VAL A 49 1.60 7.71 -3.39
N LEU A 50 0.83 7.13 -2.46
CA LEU A 50 1.35 6.62 -1.21
C LEU A 50 2.00 5.24 -1.41
N THR A 51 3.22 5.08 -0.92
CA THR A 51 4.03 3.87 -1.06
C THR A 51 4.59 3.41 0.27
N ILE A 52 4.73 2.10 0.41
CA ILE A 52 5.35 1.41 1.54
C ILE A 52 6.63 0.77 1.00
N ILE A 53 7.78 1.17 1.54
CA ILE A 53 9.12 0.76 1.08
C ILE A 53 9.79 -0.04 2.20
N PRO A 54 10.46 -1.16 1.90
CA PRO A 54 11.23 -1.92 2.87
C PRO A 54 12.30 -1.07 3.58
N PRO A 55 12.65 -1.42 4.83
CA PRO A 55 13.78 -0.77 5.50
C PRO A 55 15.08 -1.03 4.72
N GLY A 56 15.85 0.02 4.46
CA GLY A 56 17.13 -0.07 3.74
C GLY A 56 17.06 0.34 2.27
N GLU A 57 15.90 0.23 1.63
CA GLU A 57 15.71 0.45 0.18
C GLU A 57 15.29 1.89 -0.19
N GLU A 58 15.37 2.82 0.76
CA GLU A 58 14.91 4.20 0.55
C GLU A 58 15.70 4.92 -0.54
N LYS A 59 17.03 4.74 -0.56
CA LYS A 59 17.90 5.44 -1.51
C LYS A 59 17.66 4.94 -2.92
N GLU A 60 17.47 3.64 -3.07
CA GLU A 60 17.17 2.97 -4.33
C GLU A 60 15.82 3.46 -4.88
N ALA A 61 14.79 3.54 -4.03
CA ALA A 61 13.48 4.09 -4.39
C ALA A 61 13.56 5.57 -4.82
N GLU A 62 14.31 6.41 -4.08
CA GLU A 62 14.52 7.81 -4.45
C GLU A 62 15.30 7.98 -5.76
N LEU A 63 16.29 7.12 -6.01
CA LEU A 63 17.03 7.09 -7.27
C LEU A 63 16.10 6.70 -8.43
N MET A 64 15.25 5.69 -8.24
CA MET A 64 14.27 5.29 -9.24
C MET A 64 13.27 6.41 -9.54
N ALA A 65 12.71 7.05 -8.51
CA ALA A 65 11.81 8.17 -8.67
C ALA A 65 12.45 9.31 -9.48
N ARG A 66 13.70 9.69 -9.16
CA ARG A 66 14.43 10.71 -9.92
C ARG A 66 14.68 10.33 -11.37
N LYS A 67 15.00 9.07 -11.66
CA LYS A 67 15.16 8.57 -13.05
C LYS A 67 13.88 8.77 -13.86
N LEU A 68 12.72 8.63 -13.21
CA LEU A 68 11.40 8.86 -13.80
C LEU A 68 10.94 10.32 -13.75
N LYS A 69 11.84 11.26 -13.44
CA LYS A 69 11.53 12.69 -13.25
C LYS A 69 10.49 12.96 -12.15
N GLY A 70 10.37 12.04 -11.19
CA GLY A 70 9.57 12.20 -9.98
C GLY A 70 10.41 12.51 -8.75
N SER A 71 9.74 12.63 -7.62
CA SER A 71 10.30 12.82 -6.29
C SER A 71 9.63 11.89 -5.29
N MET A 72 10.31 11.67 -4.16
CA MET A 72 9.72 10.98 -3.02
C MET A 72 9.83 11.85 -1.78
N GLU A 73 8.76 11.90 -1.02
CA GLU A 73 8.66 12.70 0.20
C GLU A 73 8.19 11.83 1.35
N LYS A 74 8.64 12.15 2.57
CA LYS A 74 8.07 11.57 3.77
C LYS A 74 6.80 12.35 4.14
N PRO A 75 5.61 11.73 4.10
CA PRO A 75 4.39 12.40 4.54
C PRO A 75 4.43 12.67 6.06
N ASP A 76 3.86 13.81 6.46
CA ASP A 76 3.54 14.05 7.86
C ASP A 76 2.24 13.31 8.20
N MET A 77 2.30 12.43 9.19
CA MET A 77 1.19 11.55 9.55
C MET A 77 1.24 11.16 11.01
N LYS A 78 0.06 11.00 11.61
CA LYS A 78 -0.07 10.52 12.99
C LYS A 78 0.30 9.04 13.06
N PHE A 79 0.77 8.63 14.22
CA PHE A 79 1.16 7.24 14.47
C PHE A 79 0.02 6.23 14.18
N LYS A 80 -1.23 6.59 14.52
CA LYS A 80 -2.41 5.77 14.21
C LYS A 80 -2.60 5.55 12.70
N GLU A 81 -2.44 6.60 11.89
CA GLU A 81 -2.58 6.53 10.43
C GLU A 81 -1.47 5.70 9.81
N LYS A 82 -0.23 5.92 10.28
CA LYS A 82 0.94 5.12 9.91
C LYS A 82 0.71 3.62 10.14
N LYS A 83 0.12 3.26 11.28
CA LYS A 83 -0.20 1.85 11.59
C LYS A 83 -1.17 1.26 10.58
N LYS A 84 -2.29 1.93 10.32
CA LYS A 84 -3.28 1.47 9.33
C LYS A 84 -2.66 1.24 7.96
N ILE A 85 -1.84 2.19 7.49
CA ILE A 85 -1.16 2.09 6.20
C ILE A 85 -0.22 0.87 6.18
N LEU A 86 0.61 0.69 7.21
CA LEU A 86 1.49 -0.48 7.28
C LEU A 86 0.73 -1.80 7.43
N SER A 87 -0.44 -1.81 8.06
CA SER A 87 -1.30 -2.99 8.14
C SER A 87 -1.78 -3.46 6.77
N CYS A 88 -1.94 -2.54 5.79
CA CYS A 88 -2.31 -2.91 4.42
C CYS A 88 -1.31 -3.89 3.82
N LEU A 89 0.00 -3.70 4.04
CA LEU A 89 1.03 -4.59 3.52
C LEU A 89 0.93 -5.99 4.15
N ALA A 90 0.73 -6.08 5.47
CA ALA A 90 0.59 -7.38 6.14
C ALA A 90 -0.65 -8.16 5.64
N ILE A 91 -1.76 -7.47 5.41
CA ILE A 91 -2.99 -8.07 4.85
C ILE A 91 -2.78 -8.46 3.39
N TYR A 92 -2.12 -7.61 2.62
CA TYR A 92 -1.78 -7.88 1.22
C TYR A 92 -0.92 -9.15 1.10
N ASP A 93 0.15 -9.27 1.89
CA ASP A 93 1.02 -10.45 1.90
C ASP A 93 0.28 -11.71 2.37
N CYS A 94 -0.64 -11.58 3.33
CA CYS A 94 -1.47 -12.67 3.80
C CYS A 94 -2.40 -13.17 2.69
N LEU A 95 -3.18 -12.28 2.07
CA LEU A 95 -4.14 -12.64 1.03
C LEU A 95 -3.47 -13.07 -0.28
N GLY A 96 -2.23 -12.61 -0.55
CA GLY A 96 -1.45 -13.02 -1.72
C GLY A 96 -1.17 -14.52 -1.75
N GLN A 97 -1.21 -15.18 -0.60
CA GLN A 97 -1.03 -16.64 -0.47
C GLN A 97 -2.33 -17.43 -0.68
N PHE A 98 -3.50 -16.77 -0.74
CA PHE A 98 -4.82 -17.39 -0.82
C PHE A 98 -5.66 -16.76 -1.95
N PRO A 99 -5.49 -17.19 -3.21
CA PRO A 99 -6.18 -16.62 -4.37
C PRO A 99 -7.71 -16.67 -4.30
N GLU A 100 -8.27 -17.65 -3.58
CA GLU A 100 -9.70 -17.81 -3.32
C GLU A 100 -10.27 -16.80 -2.32
N GLY A 101 -9.40 -16.04 -1.67
CA GLY A 101 -9.71 -15.10 -0.60
C GLY A 101 -10.03 -15.78 0.73
N MET A 102 -10.01 -14.95 1.77
CA MET A 102 -10.16 -15.40 3.15
C MET A 102 -11.27 -14.64 3.84
N GLU A 103 -11.93 -15.31 4.77
CA GLU A 103 -12.80 -14.66 5.74
C GLU A 103 -11.97 -13.89 6.76
N LYS A 104 -12.54 -12.84 7.35
CA LYS A 104 -11.88 -12.05 8.40
C LYS A 104 -11.32 -12.92 9.52
N THR A 105 -12.07 -13.94 9.95
CA THR A 105 -11.66 -14.85 11.03
C THR A 105 -10.46 -15.71 10.64
N GLU A 106 -10.27 -16.00 9.36
CA GLU A 106 -9.13 -16.74 8.83
C GLU A 106 -7.92 -15.82 8.70
N ILE A 107 -8.10 -14.58 8.21
CA ILE A 107 -7.06 -13.55 8.17
C ILE A 107 -6.46 -13.35 9.57
N LEU A 108 -7.30 -13.24 10.60
CA LEU A 108 -6.88 -13.13 12.00
C LEU A 108 -5.97 -14.28 12.47
N LYS A 109 -6.23 -15.50 12.01
CA LYS A 109 -5.44 -16.69 12.40
C LYS A 109 -4.10 -16.74 11.69
N TYR A 110 -4.05 -16.24 10.46
CA TYR A 110 -2.84 -16.27 9.63
C TYR A 110 -1.87 -15.14 9.94
N LEU A 111 -2.37 -13.97 10.33
CA LEU A 111 -1.52 -12.86 10.72
C LEU A 111 -0.86 -13.17 12.08
N LYS A 112 0.42 -13.58 12.04
CA LYS A 112 1.23 -13.92 13.22
C LYS A 112 2.13 -12.77 13.64
N CYS A 113 2.43 -12.72 14.95
CA CYS A 113 3.48 -11.86 15.51
C CYS A 113 4.83 -12.63 15.61
N PRO A 114 5.98 -11.96 15.42
CA PRO A 114 6.13 -10.58 14.98
C PRO A 114 5.65 -10.41 13.53
N CYS A 115 4.89 -9.35 13.26
CA CYS A 115 4.38 -9.11 11.90
C CYS A 115 5.53 -8.74 10.95
N PRO A 116 5.41 -9.05 9.64
CA PRO A 116 6.42 -8.70 8.63
C PRO A 116 6.80 -7.21 8.66
N VAL A 117 5.82 -6.36 8.94
CA VAL A 117 5.97 -4.91 9.02
C VAL A 117 6.56 -4.38 10.33
N GLN A 118 6.76 -5.25 11.33
CA GLN A 118 7.33 -4.92 12.64
C GLN A 118 6.62 -3.76 13.34
N ILE A 119 5.28 -3.67 13.20
CA ILE A 119 4.47 -2.65 13.88
C ILE A 119 4.47 -2.88 15.40
N CYS A 120 4.46 -4.14 15.79
CA CYS A 120 4.42 -4.57 17.19
C CYS A 120 5.87 -4.64 17.73
N ASN A 121 6.40 -3.52 18.25
CA ASN A 121 7.56 -3.63 19.14
C ASN A 121 7.10 -4.29 20.44
N GLU A 122 7.96 -5.12 21.04
CA GLU A 122 7.69 -6.04 22.17
C GLU A 122 7.05 -5.41 23.42
N SER A 123 6.86 -4.09 23.47
CA SER A 123 6.45 -3.31 24.64
C SER A 123 5.12 -2.55 24.51
N GLU A 124 4.40 -2.60 23.38
CA GLU A 124 3.11 -1.88 23.24
C GLU A 124 1.92 -2.79 22.93
N LYS A 125 0.79 -2.52 23.60
CA LYS A 125 -0.56 -3.10 23.40
C LYS A 125 -1.18 -2.88 22.01
N ASN A 126 -0.39 -2.44 21.03
CA ASN A 126 -0.92 -1.87 19.80
C ASN A 126 -0.55 -2.74 18.60
N CYS A 127 -1.53 -3.49 18.08
CA CYS A 127 -1.38 -4.46 17.01
C CYS A 127 -2.07 -3.99 15.72
N TYR A 128 -1.64 -4.47 14.55
CA TYR A 128 -2.39 -4.23 13.29
C TYR A 128 -3.82 -4.79 13.36
N LEU A 129 -4.04 -5.79 14.22
CA LEU A 129 -5.34 -6.37 14.52
C LEU A 129 -6.35 -5.36 15.07
N ASP A 130 -5.88 -4.33 15.78
CA ASP A 130 -6.74 -3.33 16.40
C ASP A 130 -7.50 -2.49 15.36
N TYR A 131 -7.00 -2.45 14.12
CA TYR A 131 -7.58 -1.69 13.01
C TYR A 131 -7.99 -2.58 11.84
N LEU A 132 -8.11 -3.89 12.03
CA LEU A 132 -8.34 -4.82 10.91
C LEU A 132 -9.58 -4.45 10.09
N ASP A 133 -10.70 -4.13 10.74
CA ASP A 133 -11.92 -3.71 10.05
C ASP A 133 -11.70 -2.44 9.23
N GLU A 134 -11.20 -1.38 9.87
CA GLU A 134 -10.95 -0.09 9.22
C GLU A 134 -9.96 -0.22 8.04
N VAL A 135 -9.00 -1.15 8.14
CA VAL A 135 -8.01 -1.39 7.08
C VAL A 135 -8.60 -2.21 5.94
N LEU A 136 -9.39 -3.27 6.24
CA LEU A 136 -10.07 -4.05 5.22
C LEU A 136 -11.05 -3.18 4.42
N ASP A 137 -11.85 -2.36 5.10
CA ASP A 137 -12.79 -1.42 4.46
C ASP A 137 -12.02 -0.43 3.57
N GLY A 138 -10.94 0.16 4.09
CA GLY A 138 -10.09 1.08 3.30
C GLY A 138 -9.44 0.40 2.09
N MET A 139 -9.01 -0.87 2.21
CA MET A 139 -8.45 -1.62 1.09
C MET A 139 -9.50 -1.99 0.03
N VAL A 140 -10.76 -2.19 0.42
CA VAL A 140 -11.88 -2.33 -0.52
C VAL A 140 -12.15 -1.01 -1.23
N GLU A 141 -12.19 0.12 -0.51
CA GLU A 141 -12.37 1.46 -1.10
C GLU A 141 -11.25 1.84 -2.07
N MET A 142 -10.02 1.41 -1.78
CA MET A 142 -8.86 1.60 -2.66
C MET A 142 -8.77 0.58 -3.80
N GLU A 143 -9.77 -0.30 -3.93
CA GLU A 143 -9.83 -1.35 -4.96
C GLU A 143 -8.66 -2.35 -4.92
N PHE A 144 -8.04 -2.57 -3.75
CA PHE A 144 -7.12 -3.71 -3.55
C PHE A 144 -7.88 -5.00 -3.34
N LEU A 145 -9.05 -4.90 -2.70
CA LEU A 145 -9.84 -6.03 -2.29
C LEU A 145 -11.20 -6.01 -2.96
N GLU A 146 -11.67 -7.20 -3.32
CA GLU A 146 -13.06 -7.49 -3.62
C GLU A 146 -13.68 -8.26 -2.45
N MET A 147 -14.89 -7.86 -2.09
CA MET A 147 -15.73 -8.61 -1.16
C MET A 147 -16.63 -9.56 -1.94
N LYS A 148 -16.54 -10.86 -1.63
CA LYS A 148 -17.42 -11.87 -2.19
C LYS A 148 -18.35 -12.42 -1.12
N ASN A 149 -19.64 -12.17 -1.30
CA ASN A 149 -20.68 -12.70 -0.43
C ASN A 149 -21.06 -14.11 -0.88
N THR A 150 -20.87 -15.10 -0.01
CA THR A 150 -21.22 -16.50 -0.30
C THR A 150 -22.14 -17.00 0.80
N SER A 151 -23.46 -16.98 0.57
CA SER A 151 -24.59 -17.55 1.34
C SER A 151 -24.67 -17.35 2.88
N ASN A 152 -23.57 -17.03 3.56
CA ASN A 152 -23.46 -16.78 5.00
C ASN A 152 -22.10 -16.15 5.42
N THR A 153 -21.11 -16.02 4.52
CA THR A 153 -19.82 -15.39 4.86
C THR A 153 -19.33 -14.40 3.81
N ILE A 154 -18.54 -13.42 4.27
CA ILE A 154 -17.86 -12.42 3.44
C ILE A 154 -16.40 -12.84 3.32
N LYS A 155 -15.95 -13.04 2.09
CA LYS A 155 -14.53 -13.27 1.78
C LYS A 155 -13.91 -12.03 1.18
N TYR A 156 -12.69 -11.73 1.61
CA TYR A 156 -11.84 -10.68 1.05
C TYR A 156 -10.84 -11.32 0.09
N ILE A 157 -10.86 -10.88 -1.17
CA ILE A 157 -10.03 -11.42 -2.26
C ILE A 157 -9.18 -10.28 -2.82
N LEU A 158 -7.89 -10.51 -3.06
CA LEU A 158 -7.08 -9.53 -3.78
C LEU A 158 -7.56 -9.37 -5.22
N LYS A 159 -7.82 -8.13 -5.62
CA LYS A 159 -8.00 -7.78 -7.03
C LYS A 159 -6.69 -8.04 -7.76
N LYS A 160 -6.76 -8.77 -8.88
CA LYS A 160 -5.62 -8.81 -9.81
C LYS A 160 -5.44 -7.40 -10.36
N ARG A 161 -4.26 -6.82 -10.16
CA ARG A 161 -3.88 -5.59 -10.86
C ARG A 161 -3.89 -5.91 -12.35
N SER A 162 -4.77 -5.25 -13.11
CA SER A 162 -4.73 -5.30 -14.56
C SER A 162 -3.36 -4.79 -15.00
N LYS A 163 -2.55 -5.68 -15.58
CA LYS A 163 -1.35 -5.29 -16.33
C LYS A 163 -1.74 -4.48 -17.57
#